data_AF-A0A423WV14-F1
#
_entry.id   AF-A0A423WV14-F1
#
_cell.length_a   1.000
_cell.length_b   1.000
_cell.length_c   1.000
_cell.angle_alpha   90.00
_cell.angle_beta   90.00
_cell.angle_gamma   90.00
#
_symmetry.space_group_name_H-M   'P 1'
#
loop_
_entity.id
_entity.type
_entity.pdbx_description
1 polymer ?
#
loop_
_entity_poly.entity_id
_entity_poly.type
_entity_poly.pdbx_seq_one_letter_code
_entity_poly.pdbx_strand_id
1 'polypeptide(L)'
;MDLLLVPADPAFPTDDTPYLAGDKRWEHGHFPTYAGCGHISIIANLKTLTREGLNGFLQRWLFFGLAAEFLGLNEQEDGTYIIDPSQAEYELGFLYENSLVLKEDGDIYITGVSILALVPIIQQRIVAALSEGSP
;
A
#
# COMPACT_ATOMS: atom_id res chain seq x y z
N MET A 1 11.29 -34.24 -20.38
CA MET A 1 9.94 -33.91 -19.92
C MET A 1 9.63 -32.54 -20.47
N ASP A 2 8.71 -32.47 -21.42
CA ASP A 2 8.22 -31.21 -21.98
C ASP A 2 7.39 -30.51 -20.91
N LEU A 3 8.02 -29.56 -20.21
CA LEU A 3 7.33 -28.65 -19.31
C LEU A 3 6.56 -27.66 -20.18
N LEU A 4 5.28 -27.95 -20.36
CA LEU A 4 4.30 -27.16 -21.08
C LEU A 4 4.52 -25.66 -20.82
N LEU A 5 5.00 -24.95 -21.84
CA LEU A 5 4.91 -23.49 -21.92
C LEU A 5 3.43 -23.16 -22.11
N VAL A 6 2.68 -23.12 -21.01
CA VAL A 6 1.36 -22.50 -21.00
C VAL A 6 1.60 -21.02 -21.35
N PRO A 7 0.87 -20.43 -22.31
CA PRO A 7 0.95 -18.99 -22.52
C PRO A 7 0.77 -18.31 -21.17
N ALA A 8 1.64 -17.37 -20.81
CA ALA A 8 1.45 -16.57 -19.60
C ALA A 8 0.04 -15.98 -19.68
N ASP A 9 -0.88 -16.50 -18.85
CA ASP A 9 -2.25 -16.02 -18.80
C ASP A 9 -2.17 -14.48 -18.66
N PRO A 10 -2.80 -13.70 -19.54
CA PRO A 10 -2.82 -12.25 -19.42
C PRO A 10 -3.45 -11.77 -18.09
N ALA A 11 -4.10 -12.66 -17.33
CA ALA A 11 -4.56 -12.42 -15.97
C ALA A 11 -3.48 -12.62 -14.89
N PHE A 12 -2.32 -13.21 -15.20
CA PHE A 12 -1.19 -13.21 -14.26
C PHE A 12 -0.68 -11.78 -14.08
N PRO A 13 -0.35 -11.37 -12.85
CA PRO A 13 0.26 -10.08 -12.61
C PRO A 13 1.56 -10.00 -13.39
N THR A 14 1.59 -9.14 -14.40
CA THR A 14 2.80 -8.74 -15.11
C THR A 14 3.31 -7.44 -14.48
N ASP A 15 4.57 -7.10 -14.73
CA ASP A 15 5.10 -5.78 -14.37
C ASP A 15 4.41 -4.63 -15.15
N ASP A 16 3.46 -4.96 -16.05
CA ASP A 16 2.75 -4.07 -16.98
C ASP A 16 1.36 -3.61 -16.54
N THR A 17 0.96 -3.83 -15.29
CA THR A 17 -0.31 -3.26 -14.81
C THR A 17 -0.26 -1.72 -14.77
N PRO A 18 -1.25 -1.01 -15.37
CA PRO A 18 -1.22 0.44 -15.60
C PRO A 18 -1.57 1.28 -14.36
N TYR A 19 -1.25 0.79 -13.16
CA TYR A 19 -1.51 1.54 -11.92
C TYR A 19 -0.41 2.58 -11.72
N LEU A 20 -0.62 3.77 -12.28
CA LEU A 20 0.24 4.93 -12.10
C LEU A 20 0.31 5.29 -10.61
N ALA A 21 1.47 5.14 -10.02
CA ALA A 21 1.76 5.71 -8.72
C ALA A 21 1.83 7.22 -8.88
N GLY A 22 0.89 7.95 -8.26
CA GLY A 22 1.02 9.41 -8.17
C GLY A 22 2.35 9.82 -7.53
N ASP A 23 2.78 11.04 -7.81
CA ASP A 23 4.00 11.68 -7.27
C ASP A 23 3.93 11.86 -5.74
N LYS A 24 2.73 12.00 -5.19
CA LYS A 24 2.51 12.24 -3.77
C LYS A 24 2.45 10.95 -2.96
N ARG A 25 3.29 10.86 -1.91
CA ARG A 25 3.28 9.75 -0.95
C ARG A 25 2.09 9.88 -0.01
N TRP A 26 1.44 8.76 0.31
CA TRP A 26 0.42 8.69 1.35
C TRP A 26 1.09 8.76 2.74
N GLU A 27 0.54 9.57 3.64
CA GLU A 27 1.12 9.87 4.97
C GLU A 27 0.41 9.12 6.09
N HIS A 28 -0.11 7.92 5.80
CA HIS A 28 -0.80 7.06 6.77
C HIS A 28 -2.18 7.57 7.23
N GLY A 29 -2.64 8.72 6.73
CA GLY A 29 -3.93 9.28 7.07
C GLY A 29 -5.12 8.48 6.54
N HIS A 30 -6.25 8.53 7.24
CA HIS A 30 -7.51 7.99 6.74
C HIS A 30 -8.04 8.82 5.56
N PHE A 31 -8.75 8.20 4.61
CA PHE A 31 -9.34 8.93 3.48
C PHE A 31 -10.10 10.22 3.85
N PRO A 32 -10.94 10.24 4.91
CA PRO A 32 -11.67 11.45 5.29
C PRO A 32 -10.78 12.64 5.65
N THR A 33 -9.55 12.40 6.13
CA THR A 33 -8.63 13.48 6.50
C THR A 33 -8.13 14.23 5.26
N TYR A 34 -7.95 13.54 4.14
CA TYR A 34 -7.58 14.14 2.85
C TYR A 34 -8.75 14.83 2.13
N ALA A 35 -9.98 14.35 2.37
CA ALA A 35 -11.20 14.93 1.80
C ALA A 35 -11.66 16.21 2.55
N GLY A 36 -11.22 16.39 3.81
CA GLY A 36 -11.54 17.54 4.64
C GLY A 36 -10.74 18.80 4.30
N CYS A 37 -11.24 19.97 4.70
CA CYS A 37 -10.58 21.27 4.46
C CYS A 37 -9.57 21.67 5.56
N GLY A 38 -9.26 20.80 6.52
CA GLY A 38 -8.55 21.16 7.76
C GLY A 38 -7.13 20.63 7.94
N HIS A 39 -6.65 19.72 7.08
CA HIS A 39 -5.34 19.10 7.26
C HIS A 39 -4.31 19.67 6.28
N ILE A 40 -3.17 20.14 6.80
CA ILE A 40 -2.00 20.53 6.01
C ILE A 40 -1.19 19.25 5.77
N SER A 41 -1.68 18.37 4.90
CA SER A 41 -0.90 17.25 4.37
C SER A 41 0.07 17.75 3.28
N ILE A 42 1.17 17.03 3.01
CA ILE A 42 1.97 17.19 1.77
C ILE A 42 1.06 17.13 0.53
N ILE A 43 -0.05 16.41 0.65
CA ILE A 43 -1.15 16.41 -0.30
C ILE A 43 -2.05 17.61 0.00
N ALA A 44 -1.61 18.79 -0.44
CA ALA A 44 -2.46 19.96 -0.56
C ALA A 44 -3.83 19.50 -1.10
N ASN A 45 -4.88 19.74 -0.30
CA ASN A 45 -6.29 19.38 -0.48
C ASN A 45 -6.61 18.67 -1.81
N LEU A 46 -7.15 17.45 -1.79
CA LEU A 46 -7.45 16.64 -2.98
C LEU A 46 -8.19 17.39 -4.09
N LYS A 47 -9.01 18.40 -3.74
CA LYS A 47 -9.73 19.26 -4.68
C LYS A 47 -8.82 20.11 -5.58
N THR A 48 -7.55 20.26 -5.20
CA THR A 48 -6.54 21.05 -5.93
C THR A 48 -5.72 20.21 -6.90
N LEU A 49 -5.85 18.88 -6.87
CA LEU A 49 -5.14 17.98 -7.77
C LEU A 49 -5.75 17.97 -9.17
N THR A 50 -4.91 17.78 -10.19
CA THR A 50 -5.38 17.40 -11.52
C THR A 50 -6.05 16.02 -11.47
N ARG A 51 -6.79 15.64 -12.52
CA ARG A 51 -7.41 14.31 -12.58
C ARG A 51 -6.35 13.21 -12.49
N GLU A 52 -5.22 13.39 -13.16
CA GLU A 52 -4.11 12.44 -13.19
C GLU A 52 -3.47 12.33 -11.79
N GLY A 53 -3.20 13.46 -11.13
CA GLY A 53 -2.64 13.48 -9.78
C GLY A 53 -3.61 12.91 -8.73
N LEU A 54 -4.91 13.15 -8.88
CA LEU A 54 -5.94 12.57 -8.03
C LEU A 54 -6.01 11.04 -8.21
N ASN A 55 -6.03 10.56 -9.46
CA ASN A 55 -6.07 9.12 -9.74
C ASN A 55 -4.84 8.41 -9.17
N GLY A 56 -3.65 8.97 -9.40
CA GLY A 56 -2.40 8.41 -8.89
C GLY A 56 -2.34 8.41 -7.36
N PHE A 57 -2.85 9.46 -6.72
CA PHE A 57 -2.99 9.47 -5.26
C PHE A 57 -3.97 8.41 -4.77
N LEU A 58 -5.17 8.33 -5.35
CA LEU A 58 -6.20 7.37 -4.91
C LEU A 58 -5.72 5.93 -5.06
N GLN A 59 -5.02 5.61 -6.15
CA GLN A 59 -4.42 4.28 -6.35
C GLN A 59 -3.38 3.97 -5.28
N ARG A 60 -2.47 4.92 -5.01
CA ARG A 60 -1.45 4.77 -3.96
C ARG A 60 -2.09 4.64 -2.57
N TRP A 61 -2.99 5.55 -2.23
CA TRP A 61 -3.70 5.55 -0.95
C TRP A 61 -4.43 4.22 -0.72
N LEU A 62 -5.19 3.76 -1.70
CA LEU A 62 -5.96 2.52 -1.57
C LEU A 62 -5.04 1.30 -1.45
N PHE A 63 -4.04 1.19 -2.32
CA PHE A 63 -3.14 0.04 -2.36
C PHE A 63 -2.33 -0.07 -1.06
N PHE A 64 -1.63 1.00 -0.67
CA PHE A 64 -0.79 0.97 0.52
C PHE A 64 -1.61 0.98 1.81
N GLY A 65 -2.79 1.60 1.81
CA GLY A 65 -3.73 1.53 2.94
C GLY A 65 -4.21 0.10 3.22
N LEU A 66 -4.61 -0.64 2.18
CA LEU A 66 -5.02 -2.04 2.32
C LEU A 66 -3.85 -2.95 2.69
N ALA A 67 -2.68 -2.74 2.11
CA ALA A 67 -1.49 -3.52 2.43
C ALA A 67 -1.04 -3.29 3.88
N ALA A 68 -1.05 -2.03 4.34
CA ALA A 68 -0.76 -1.67 5.72
C ALA A 68 -1.77 -2.31 6.69
N GLU A 69 -3.05 -2.38 6.31
CA GLU A 69 -4.08 -3.05 7.10
C GLU A 69 -3.81 -4.55 7.24
N PHE A 70 -3.55 -5.26 6.15
CA PHE A 70 -3.23 -6.70 6.21
C PHE A 70 -1.99 -7.00 7.06
N LEU A 71 -1.04 -6.07 7.06
CA LEU A 71 0.20 -6.18 7.82
C LEU A 71 0.06 -5.61 9.23
N GLY A 72 -1.08 -5.07 9.65
CA GLY A 72 -1.24 -4.47 10.98
C GLY A 72 -0.29 -3.30 11.25
N LEU A 73 0.04 -2.53 10.20
CA LEU A 73 0.94 -1.36 10.28
C LEU A 73 0.18 -0.07 10.62
N ASN A 74 -1.14 -0.10 10.55
CA ASN A 74 -1.97 1.06 10.85
C ASN A 74 -2.15 1.25 12.36
N GLU A 75 -2.19 2.52 12.76
CA GLU A 75 -2.74 2.92 14.06
C GLU A 75 -4.21 2.54 14.14
N GLN A 76 -4.62 1.95 15.27
CA GLN A 76 -5.99 1.59 15.55
C GLN A 76 -6.80 2.82 16.02
N GLU A 77 -8.13 2.73 16.07
CA GLU A 77 -9.00 3.86 16.46
C GLU A 77 -8.70 4.41 17.87
N ASP A 78 -8.13 3.58 18.77
CA ASP A 78 -7.75 3.95 20.14
C ASP A 78 -6.33 4.53 20.25
N GLY A 79 -5.64 4.70 19.12
CA GLY A 79 -4.27 5.22 19.04
C GLY A 79 -3.18 4.17 19.28
N THR A 80 -3.54 2.88 19.40
CA THR A 80 -2.58 1.79 19.60
C THR A 80 -2.09 1.21 18.27
N TYR A 81 -1.00 0.45 18.32
CA TYR A 81 -0.46 -0.29 17.19
C TYR A 81 -0.36 -1.78 17.56
N ILE A 82 -0.60 -2.67 16.57
CA ILE A 82 -0.45 -4.13 16.75
C ILE A 82 1.03 -4.52 16.93
N ILE A 83 1.93 -3.73 16.35
CA ILE A 83 3.38 -3.88 16.47
C ILE A 83 4.00 -2.58 16.99
N ASP A 84 5.30 -2.58 17.25
CA ASP A 84 6.00 -1.36 17.63
C ASP A 84 5.83 -0.26 16.55
N PRO A 85 5.50 1.00 16.93
CA PRO A 85 5.28 2.08 15.96
C PRO A 85 6.48 2.37 15.07
N SER A 86 7.71 2.29 15.59
CA SER A 86 8.92 2.49 14.77
C SER A 86 9.14 1.34 13.81
N GLN A 87 8.77 0.11 14.20
CA GLN A 87 8.73 -1.04 13.29
C GLN A 87 7.68 -0.84 12.19
N ALA A 88 6.48 -0.35 12.53
CA ALA A 88 5.42 -0.08 11.57
C ALA A 88 5.84 0.96 10.53
N GLU A 89 6.47 2.05 10.97
CA GLU A 89 7.01 3.09 10.09
C GLU A 89 8.08 2.54 9.13
N TYR A 90 9.02 1.73 9.66
CA TYR A 90 10.06 1.10 8.86
C TYR A 90 9.49 0.15 7.80
N GLU A 91 8.59 -0.75 8.19
CA GLU A 91 8.01 -1.73 7.28
C GLU A 91 7.14 -1.08 6.20
N LEU A 92 6.44 0.01 6.54
CA LEU A 92 5.66 0.76 5.57
C LEU A 92 6.58 1.50 4.58
N GLY A 93 7.70 2.05 5.06
CA GLY A 93 8.77 2.57 4.20
C GLY A 93 9.32 1.52 3.23
N PHE A 94 9.64 0.33 3.74
CA PHE A 94 10.08 -0.80 2.93
C PHE A 94 9.02 -1.19 1.89
N LEU A 95 7.75 -1.23 2.27
CA LEU A 95 6.64 -1.53 1.37
C LEU A 95 6.58 -0.52 0.20
N TYR A 96 6.73 0.78 0.48
CA TYR A 96 6.77 1.79 -0.57
C TYR A 96 7.93 1.58 -1.53
N GLU A 97 9.15 1.40 -1.01
CA GLU A 97 10.35 1.27 -1.84
C GLU A 97 10.31 0.02 -2.73
N ASN A 98 9.73 -1.07 -2.24
CA ASN A 98 9.71 -2.35 -2.94
C ASN A 98 8.44 -2.59 -3.78
N SER A 99 7.47 -1.67 -3.74
CA SER A 99 6.22 -1.80 -4.50
C SER A 99 6.09 -0.72 -5.57
N LEU A 100 7.11 0.13 -5.75
CA LEU A 100 7.15 1.17 -6.78
C LEU A 100 8.19 0.83 -7.83
N VAL A 101 7.79 0.85 -9.11
CA VAL A 101 8.65 0.53 -10.25
C VAL A 101 8.70 1.72 -11.19
N LEU A 102 9.89 2.25 -11.46
CA LEU A 102 10.12 3.26 -12.49
C LEU A 102 10.25 2.58 -13.85
N LYS A 103 9.44 2.99 -14.82
CA LYS A 103 9.48 2.48 -16.20
C LYS A 103 10.25 3.39 -17.16
N GLU A 104 10.50 2.89 -18.36
CA GLU A 104 11.26 3.57 -19.42
C GLU A 104 10.61 4.88 -19.89
N ASP A 105 9.29 5.01 -19.73
CA ASP A 105 8.53 6.24 -19.99
C ASP A 105 8.74 7.34 -18.92
N GLY A 106 9.43 7.01 -17.82
CA GLY A 106 9.67 7.91 -16.69
C GLY A 106 8.54 7.91 -15.67
N ASP A 107 7.47 7.14 -15.88
CA ASP A 107 6.37 7.02 -14.95
C ASP A 107 6.64 5.97 -13.87
N ILE A 108 6.06 6.18 -12.70
CA ILE A 108 6.17 5.27 -11.55
C ILE A 108 4.90 4.44 -11.48
N TYR A 109 5.03 3.13 -11.33
CA TYR A 109 3.93 2.18 -11.25
C TYR A 109 3.93 1.45 -9.92
N ILE A 110 2.75 0.96 -9.50
CA ILE A 110 2.59 0.14 -8.31
C ILE A 110 2.57 -1.35 -8.70
N THR A 111 3.34 -2.17 -7.99
CA THR A 111 3.31 -3.64 -8.09
C THR A 111 2.99 -4.31 -6.76
N GLY A 112 2.13 -5.33 -6.80
CA GLY A 112 1.75 -6.13 -5.63
C GLY A 112 2.63 -7.36 -5.40
N VAL A 113 3.60 -7.63 -6.26
CA VAL A 113 4.41 -8.87 -6.20
C VAL A 113 5.15 -9.00 -4.87
N SER A 114 5.69 -7.90 -4.35
CA SER A 114 6.37 -7.84 -3.05
C SER A 114 5.46 -8.24 -1.88
N ILE A 115 4.17 -7.87 -1.93
CA ILE A 115 3.18 -8.18 -0.88
C ILE A 115 2.92 -9.67 -0.79
N LEU A 116 2.93 -10.39 -1.93
CA LEU A 116 2.70 -11.84 -1.94
C LEU A 116 3.78 -12.60 -1.15
N ALA A 117 5.00 -12.05 -1.08
CA ALA A 117 6.06 -12.61 -0.24
C ALA A 117 5.85 -12.38 1.27
N LEU A 118 4.98 -11.44 1.65
CA LEU A 118 4.69 -11.08 3.05
C LEU A 118 3.53 -11.89 3.66
N VAL A 119 2.89 -12.78 2.90
CA VAL A 119 1.78 -13.64 3.38
C VAL A 119 2.10 -14.35 4.71
N PRO A 120 3.29 -14.93 4.94
CA PRO A 120 3.60 -15.55 6.23
C PRO A 120 3.57 -14.56 7.41
N ILE A 121 3.99 -13.31 7.20
CA ILE A 121 3.97 -12.26 8.23
C ILE A 121 2.54 -11.87 8.56
N ILE A 122 1.69 -11.71 7.54
CA ILE A 122 0.25 -11.44 7.71
C ILE A 122 -0.38 -12.51 8.60
N GLN A 123 -0.12 -13.80 8.32
CA GLN A 123 -0.64 -14.91 9.13
C GLN A 123 -0.17 -14.86 10.58
N GLN A 124 1.11 -14.57 10.83
CA GLN A 124 1.66 -14.46 12.18
C GLN A 124 0.98 -13.33 12.98
N ARG A 125 0.75 -12.18 12.35
CA ARG A 125 0.13 -11.02 13.01
C ARG A 125 -1.34 -11.23 13.33
N ILE A 126 -2.08 -11.91 12.45
CA ILE A 126 -3.46 -12.33 12.74
C ILE A 126 -3.50 -13.21 14.00
N VAL A 127 -2.58 -14.17 14.14
CA VAL A 127 -2.51 -15.03 15.33
C VAL A 127 -2.16 -14.22 16.58
N ALA A 128 -1.21 -13.29 16.50
CA ALA A 128 -0.84 -12.42 17.62
C ALA A 128 -2.03 -11.58 18.11
N ALA A 129 -2.74 -10.91 17.19
CA ALA A 129 -3.91 -10.10 17.50
C ALA A 129 -5.05 -10.93 18.14
N LEU A 130 -5.25 -12.17 17.69
CA LEU A 130 -6.24 -13.08 18.28
C LEU A 130 -5.83 -13.62 19.66
N SER A 131 -4.53 -13.66 19.95
CA SER A 131 -4.01 -14.17 21.23
C SER A 131 -4.09 -13.13 22.34
N GLU A 132 -3.99 -11.85 22.02
CA GLU A 132 -4.19 -10.74 22.97
C GLU A 132 -5.67 -10.46 23.28
N GLY A 133 -6.60 -11.03 22.50
CA GLY A 133 -8.05 -10.93 22.69
C GLY A 133 -8.69 -12.06 23.50
N SER A 134 -7.91 -12.97 24.10
CA SER A 134 -8.43 -14.06 24.93
C SER A 134 -8.44 -13.64 26.41
N PRO A 135 -9.57 -13.79 27.13
CA PRO A 135 -9.81 -13.16 28.44
C PRO A 135 -8.87 -13.61 29.56
#